data_AF-A0A3Q1GFE7-F1
#
_entry.id   AF-A0A3Q1GFE7-F1
#
_cell.length_a   1.000
_cell.length_b   1.000
_cell.length_c   1.000
_cell.angle_alpha   90.00
_cell.angle_beta   90.00
_cell.angle_gamma   90.00
#
_symmetry.space_group_name_H-M   'P 1'
#
loop_
_entity.id
_entity.type
_entity.pdbx_description
1 polymer ?
#
loop_
_entity_poly.entity_id
_entity_poly.type
_entity_poly.pdbx_seq_one_letter_code
_entity_poly.pdbx_strand_id
1 'polypeptide(L)'
;SAVINDSASFLLHLLLLAELLVHSSGRHAHISPLCGMFGSMIPQVDRLMNSSKQLHDLTTEELLNFAAVEHRLHSLPHIQYTAAYFSSLKVNESLSQLYSYSQSFKLHVDWLKTAKENVSLPVQAAESSSIHLQQISNLINASLHQISADVPQSTPPSLPDVSTAFDALKFSVELSGRLEAFCSWSKRVLRHLQRLSHCPKH
;
A
#
# COMPACT_ATOMS: atom_id res chain seq x y z
N SER A 1 -65.88 24.29 22.69
CA SER A 1 -65.03 23.19 22.19
C SER A 1 -63.87 23.73 21.38
N ALA A 2 -62.69 23.92 21.98
CA ALA A 2 -61.51 24.41 21.25
C ALA A 2 -60.17 24.08 21.96
N VAL A 3 -60.07 22.99 22.73
CA VAL A 3 -58.83 22.63 23.46
C VAL A 3 -58.15 21.38 22.86
N ILE A 4 -58.86 20.62 22.02
CA ILE A 4 -58.38 19.34 21.47
C ILE A 4 -57.47 19.54 20.24
N ASN A 5 -57.54 20.70 19.56
CA ASN A 5 -56.84 20.93 18.29
C ASN A 5 -55.33 21.23 18.46
N ASP A 6 -54.93 21.91 19.55
CA ASP A 6 -53.52 22.27 19.78
C ASP A 6 -52.67 21.09 20.23
N SER A 7 -53.26 20.18 21.00
CA SER A 7 -52.54 19.01 21.55
C SER A 7 -52.18 18.00 20.44
N ALA A 8 -53.08 17.81 19.47
CA ALA A 8 -52.85 16.92 18.33
C ALA A 8 -51.78 17.47 17.38
N SER A 9 -51.76 18.79 17.17
CA SER A 9 -50.74 19.48 16.36
C SER A 9 -49.35 19.35 16.99
N PHE A 10 -49.23 19.54 18.30
CA PHE A 10 -47.97 19.40 19.02
C PHE A 10 -47.44 17.96 19.00
N LEU A 11 -48.33 16.96 19.15
CA LEU A 11 -47.96 15.55 19.06
C LEU A 11 -47.49 15.16 17.65
N LEU A 12 -48.14 15.66 16.59
CA LEU A 12 -47.69 15.48 15.21
C LEU A 12 -46.32 16.11 14.96
N HIS A 13 -46.07 17.29 15.52
CA HIS A 13 -44.78 17.96 15.42
C HIS A 13 -43.67 17.16 16.13
N LEU A 14 -43.96 16.64 17.33
CA LEU A 14 -43.02 15.78 18.07
C LEU A 14 -42.74 14.46 17.34
N LEU A 15 -43.76 13.85 16.72
CA LEU A 15 -43.58 12.64 15.91
C LEU A 15 -42.73 12.90 14.66
N LEU A 16 -42.94 14.03 13.97
CA LEU A 16 -42.12 14.45 12.83
C LEU A 16 -40.67 14.75 13.24
N LEU A 17 -40.46 15.39 14.39
CA LEU A 17 -39.12 15.63 14.93
C LEU A 17 -38.44 14.33 15.38
N ALA A 18 -39.19 13.39 15.97
CA ALA A 18 -38.69 12.07 16.32
C ALA A 18 -38.31 11.26 15.07
N GLU A 19 -39.12 11.31 13.99
CA GLU A 19 -38.76 10.70 12.71
C GLU A 19 -37.54 11.36 12.07
N LEU A 20 -37.42 12.69 12.12
CA LEU A 20 -36.22 13.39 11.65
C LEU A 20 -34.98 13.03 12.47
N LEU A 21 -35.11 12.81 13.78
CA LEU A 21 -34.03 12.34 14.65
C LEU A 21 -33.66 10.88 14.37
N VAL A 22 -34.65 10.01 14.13
CA VAL A 22 -34.43 8.61 13.76
C VAL A 22 -33.79 8.51 12.36
N HIS A 23 -34.20 9.35 11.42
CA HIS A 23 -33.63 9.42 10.07
C HIS A 23 -32.26 10.12 10.02
N SER A 24 -31.97 11.07 10.91
CA SER A 24 -30.65 11.70 11.02
C SER A 24 -29.65 10.86 11.83
N SER A 25 -30.15 10.02 12.76
CA SER A 25 -29.33 9.08 13.51
C SER A 25 -29.05 7.78 12.73
N GLY A 26 -29.99 7.34 11.90
CA GLY A 26 -29.87 6.13 11.10
C GLY A 26 -29.25 6.35 9.72
N ARG A 27 -27.93 6.59 9.64
CA ARG A 27 -27.04 6.27 8.49
C ARG A 27 -25.64 6.87 8.55
N HIS A 28 -25.05 7.07 9.73
CA HIS A 28 -23.60 6.95 9.79
C HIS A 28 -23.29 5.46 9.66
N ALA A 29 -23.24 4.95 8.42
CA ALA A 29 -22.57 3.68 8.16
C ALA A 29 -21.21 3.82 8.87
N HIS A 30 -20.93 2.97 9.85
CA HIS A 30 -19.66 2.99 10.57
C HIS A 30 -18.57 2.67 9.53
N ILE A 31 -18.09 3.70 8.84
CA ILE A 31 -17.00 3.57 7.88
C ILE A 31 -15.80 3.14 8.72
N SER A 32 -15.24 1.98 8.40
CA SER A 32 -14.06 1.50 9.08
C SER A 32 -12.98 2.59 9.04
N PRO A 33 -12.31 2.92 10.15
CA PRO A 33 -11.23 3.91 10.15
C PRO A 33 -10.10 3.52 9.18
N LEU A 34 -10.00 2.23 8.85
CA LEU A 34 -9.10 1.69 7.83
C LEU A 34 -9.39 2.17 6.41
N CYS A 35 -10.64 2.56 6.09
CA CYS A 35 -11.00 2.98 4.74
C CYS A 35 -10.23 4.24 4.30
N GLY A 36 -10.07 5.20 5.23
CA GLY A 36 -9.23 6.38 5.00
C GLY A 36 -7.77 5.98 4.78
N MET A 37 -7.25 5.08 5.62
CA MET A 37 -5.87 4.59 5.54
C MET A 37 -5.58 3.89 4.20
N PHE A 38 -6.45 2.97 3.78
CA PHE A 38 -6.33 2.29 2.49
C PHE A 38 -6.40 3.27 1.32
N GLY A 39 -7.30 4.26 1.40
CA GLY A 39 -7.40 5.35 0.44
C GLY A 39 -6.09 6.15 0.34
N SER A 40 -5.43 6.43 1.46
CA SER A 40 -4.14 7.13 1.48
C SER A 40 -2.95 6.28 1.00
N MET A 41 -3.01 4.95 1.14
CA MET A 41 -1.95 4.05 0.67
C MET A 41 -1.90 3.96 -0.87
N ILE A 42 -3.05 3.93 -1.55
CA ILE A 42 -3.11 3.72 -3.01
C ILE A 42 -2.29 4.77 -3.78
N PRO A 43 -2.43 6.08 -3.54
CA PRO A 43 -1.59 7.09 -4.19
C PRO A 43 -0.10 6.92 -3.94
N GLN A 44 0.29 6.44 -2.75
CA GLN A 44 1.70 6.17 -2.47
C GLN A 44 2.23 4.98 -3.27
N VAL A 45 1.41 3.94 -3.44
CA VAL A 45 1.74 2.81 -4.31
C VAL A 45 1.84 3.25 -5.77
N ASP A 46 0.99 4.17 -6.23
CA ASP A 46 1.08 4.73 -7.58
C ASP A 46 2.35 5.55 -7.80
N ARG A 47 2.76 6.34 -6.81
CA ARG A 47 4.03 7.09 -6.86
C ARG A 47 5.23 6.15 -6.84
N LEU A 48 5.21 5.12 -5.99
CA LEU A 48 6.24 4.08 -5.96
C LEU A 48 6.35 3.33 -7.29
N MET A 49 5.23 3.03 -7.95
CA MET A 49 5.20 2.41 -9.27
C MET A 49 5.89 3.29 -10.33
N ASN A 50 5.74 4.61 -10.24
CA ASN A 50 6.36 5.52 -11.18
C ASN A 50 7.86 5.64 -10.91
N SER A 51 8.27 5.74 -9.64
CA SER A 51 9.69 5.80 -9.29
C SER A 51 10.42 4.49 -9.55
N SER A 52 9.76 3.33 -9.41
CA SER A 52 10.38 2.02 -9.65
C SER A 52 10.84 1.87 -11.09
N LYS A 53 10.02 2.30 -12.06
CA LYS A 53 10.35 2.27 -13.50
C LYS A 53 11.60 3.07 -13.87
N GLN A 54 11.97 4.02 -13.03
CA GLN A 54 13.13 4.89 -13.24
C GLN A 54 14.37 4.43 -12.45
N LEU A 55 14.30 3.30 -11.73
CA LEU A 55 15.43 2.84 -10.90
C LEU A 55 16.68 2.52 -11.72
N HIS A 56 16.51 1.97 -12.91
CA HIS A 56 17.63 1.57 -13.78
C HIS A 56 18.06 2.68 -14.76
N ASP A 57 17.24 3.71 -14.99
CA ASP A 57 17.55 4.82 -15.91
C ASP A 57 17.92 4.37 -17.34
N LEU A 58 17.17 3.39 -17.86
CA LEU A 58 17.37 2.82 -19.21
C LEU A 58 16.15 3.07 -20.08
N THR A 59 16.34 3.14 -21.39
CA THR A 59 15.23 3.11 -22.36
C THR A 59 14.61 1.71 -22.43
N THR A 60 13.43 1.62 -23.03
CA THR A 60 12.76 0.33 -23.26
C THR A 60 13.62 -0.59 -24.13
N GLU A 61 14.33 -0.08 -25.14
CA GLU A 61 15.20 -0.91 -25.98
C GLU A 61 16.40 -1.45 -25.21
N GLU A 62 17.02 -0.61 -24.36
CA GLU A 62 18.14 -1.01 -23.52
C GLU A 62 17.74 -2.06 -22.48
N LEU A 63 16.54 -1.93 -21.91
CA LEU A 63 15.99 -2.88 -20.93
C LEU A 63 15.81 -4.29 -21.52
N LEU A 64 15.42 -4.40 -22.80
CA LEU A 64 15.30 -5.69 -23.48
C LEU A 64 16.62 -6.45 -23.55
N ASN A 65 17.75 -5.74 -23.65
CA ASN A 65 19.07 -6.35 -23.67
C ASN A 65 19.48 -6.90 -22.29
N PHE A 66 18.92 -6.36 -21.21
CA PHE A 66 19.16 -6.85 -19.84
C PHE A 66 18.25 -8.03 -19.44
N ALA A 67 17.14 -8.26 -20.15
CA ALA A 67 16.20 -9.35 -19.82
C ALA A 67 16.81 -10.75 -19.90
N ALA A 68 17.93 -10.91 -20.64
CA ALA A 68 18.66 -12.18 -20.78
C ALA A 68 19.64 -12.46 -19.62
N VAL A 69 19.85 -11.51 -18.71
CA VAL A 69 20.92 -11.54 -17.72
C VAL A 69 20.34 -12.00 -16.38
N GLU A 70 20.42 -13.31 -16.09
CA GLU A 70 19.77 -13.92 -14.92
C GLU A 70 20.52 -13.60 -13.62
N HIS A 71 19.93 -12.73 -12.79
CA HIS A 71 20.37 -12.49 -11.43
C HIS A 71 19.18 -12.38 -10.50
N ARG A 72 19.40 -12.81 -9.25
CA ARG A 72 18.33 -12.95 -8.27
C ARG A 72 18.78 -12.39 -6.92
N LEU A 73 18.18 -11.28 -6.51
CA LEU A 73 18.10 -10.86 -5.12
C LEU A 73 17.19 -11.86 -4.39
N HIS A 74 17.78 -12.98 -3.95
CA HIS A 74 17.07 -14.09 -3.32
C HIS A 74 16.33 -13.71 -2.03
N SER A 75 16.75 -12.62 -1.38
CA SER A 75 16.14 -12.07 -0.17
C SER A 75 14.91 -11.19 -0.45
N LEU A 76 14.57 -10.92 -1.72
CA LEU A 76 13.34 -10.20 -2.06
C LEU A 76 12.09 -11.07 -1.84
N PRO A 77 10.97 -10.48 -1.36
CA PRO A 77 9.74 -11.23 -1.10
C PRO A 77 9.21 -11.96 -2.34
N HIS A 78 8.73 -13.19 -2.14
CA HIS A 78 7.99 -13.91 -3.16
C HIS A 78 6.52 -13.50 -3.14
N ILE A 79 6.04 -12.95 -4.26
CA ILE A 79 4.67 -12.44 -4.36
C ILE A 79 3.77 -13.51 -4.95
N GLN A 80 2.68 -13.83 -4.24
CA GLN A 80 1.66 -14.76 -4.74
C GLN A 80 0.62 -14.03 -5.59
N TYR A 81 0.24 -14.62 -6.73
CA TYR A 81 -0.66 -13.98 -7.70
C TYR A 81 -1.95 -14.78 -7.98
N THR A 82 -2.15 -15.92 -7.33
CA THR A 82 -3.26 -16.82 -7.66
C THR A 82 -4.60 -16.24 -7.23
N ALA A 83 -5.66 -16.52 -7.99
CA ALA A 83 -7.02 -16.09 -7.63
C ALA A 83 -7.45 -16.69 -6.27
N ALA A 84 -7.08 -17.95 -6.02
CA ALA A 84 -7.31 -18.64 -4.75
C ALA A 84 -6.69 -17.88 -3.57
N TYR A 85 -5.44 -17.41 -3.73
CA TYR A 85 -4.77 -16.60 -2.71
C TYR A 85 -5.54 -15.30 -2.40
N PHE A 86 -6.03 -14.59 -3.43
CA PHE A 86 -6.82 -13.38 -3.21
C PHE A 86 -8.17 -13.65 -2.53
N SER A 87 -8.79 -14.81 -2.78
CA SER A 87 -10.07 -15.16 -2.15
C SER A 87 -9.96 -15.52 -0.67
N SER A 88 -8.76 -15.88 -0.19
CA SER A 88 -8.52 -16.25 1.21
C SER A 88 -7.94 -15.12 2.08
N LEU A 89 -7.81 -13.90 1.54
CA LEU A 89 -7.17 -12.80 2.24
C LEU A 89 -7.98 -12.33 3.45
N LYS A 90 -7.29 -12.18 4.60
CA LYS A 90 -7.81 -11.51 5.79
C LYS A 90 -7.14 -10.16 5.97
N VAL A 91 -7.84 -9.21 6.58
CA VAL A 91 -7.35 -7.82 6.72
C VAL A 91 -6.03 -7.77 7.50
N ASN A 92 -5.96 -8.38 8.68
CA ASN A 92 -4.76 -8.42 9.51
C ASN A 92 -3.58 -9.10 8.80
N GLU A 93 -3.77 -10.31 8.29
CA GLU A 93 -2.72 -11.09 7.61
C GLU A 93 -2.19 -10.36 6.36
N SER A 94 -3.08 -9.74 5.59
CA SER A 94 -2.72 -8.96 4.41
C SER A 94 -1.93 -7.69 4.77
N LEU A 95 -2.31 -7.00 5.85
CA LEU A 95 -1.58 -5.82 6.33
C LEU A 95 -0.20 -6.20 6.87
N SER A 96 -0.11 -7.27 7.66
CA SER A 96 1.18 -7.81 8.12
C SER A 96 2.09 -8.16 6.93
N GLN A 97 1.56 -8.82 5.91
CA GLN A 97 2.34 -9.18 4.72
C GLN A 97 2.76 -7.95 3.91
N LEU A 98 1.85 -6.99 3.68
CA LEU A 98 2.16 -5.71 3.05
C LEU A 98 3.27 -4.97 3.80
N TYR A 99 3.22 -4.98 5.14
CA TYR A 99 4.24 -4.34 5.99
C TYR A 99 5.61 -5.01 5.81
N SER A 100 5.69 -6.33 5.99
CA SER A 100 6.93 -7.08 5.82
C SER A 100 7.53 -6.89 4.43
N TYR A 101 6.71 -6.89 3.39
CA TYR A 101 7.18 -6.72 2.01
C TYR A 101 7.68 -5.30 1.80
N SER A 102 6.95 -4.28 2.27
CA SER A 102 7.36 -2.87 2.17
C SER A 102 8.70 -2.62 2.87
N GLN A 103 8.89 -3.18 4.07
CA GLN A 103 10.16 -3.10 4.81
C GLN A 103 11.30 -3.78 4.06
N SER A 104 11.08 -5.00 3.57
CA SER A 104 12.08 -5.73 2.80
C SER A 104 12.49 -4.96 1.55
N PHE A 105 11.54 -4.46 0.76
CA PHE A 105 11.84 -3.66 -0.43
C PHE A 105 12.56 -2.37 -0.06
N LYS A 106 12.19 -1.71 1.04
CA LYS A 106 12.88 -0.50 1.49
C LYS A 106 14.36 -0.76 1.76
N LEU A 107 14.68 -1.84 2.47
CA LEU A 107 16.07 -2.21 2.76
C LEU A 107 16.88 -2.45 1.47
N HIS A 108 16.28 -3.09 0.46
CA HIS A 108 16.94 -3.28 -0.85
C HIS A 108 17.09 -1.97 -1.62
N VAL A 109 16.11 -1.08 -1.58
CA VAL A 109 16.19 0.23 -2.25
C VAL A 109 17.24 1.12 -1.59
N ASP A 110 17.32 1.14 -0.26
CA ASP A 110 18.34 1.89 0.48
C ASP A 110 19.74 1.36 0.18
N TRP A 111 19.91 0.04 0.16
CA TRP A 111 21.15 -0.60 -0.26
C TRP A 111 21.53 -0.22 -1.70
N LEU A 112 20.57 -0.29 -2.63
CA LEU A 112 20.81 0.06 -4.03
C LEU A 112 21.20 1.54 -4.16
N LYS A 113 20.56 2.43 -3.39
CA LYS A 113 20.92 3.85 -3.33
C LYS A 113 22.40 4.01 -2.98
N THR A 114 22.86 3.38 -1.90
CA THR A 114 24.28 3.41 -1.50
C THR A 114 25.20 2.79 -2.55
N ALA A 115 24.81 1.65 -3.14
CA ALA A 115 25.60 1.01 -4.19
C ALA A 115 25.77 1.91 -5.44
N LYS A 116 24.69 2.58 -5.86
CA LYS A 116 24.71 3.54 -6.98
C LYS A 116 25.53 4.78 -6.65
N GLU A 117 25.44 5.29 -5.42
CA GLU A 117 26.26 6.43 -4.97
C GLU A 117 27.76 6.11 -5.01
N ASN A 118 28.15 4.92 -4.54
CA ASN A 118 29.55 4.47 -4.54
C ASN A 118 30.18 4.36 -5.93
N VAL A 119 29.35 4.18 -6.96
CA VAL A 119 29.79 4.08 -8.36
C VAL A 119 29.35 5.27 -9.21
N SER A 120 28.98 6.39 -8.58
CA SER A 120 28.61 7.66 -9.22
C SER A 120 27.43 7.57 -10.20
N LEU A 121 26.44 6.70 -9.93
CA LEU A 121 25.20 6.59 -10.70
C LEU A 121 24.05 7.42 -10.09
N PRO A 122 23.03 7.80 -10.88
CA PRO A 122 21.86 8.55 -10.39
C PRO A 122 21.08 7.81 -9.30
N VAL A 123 20.70 8.51 -8.23
CA VAL A 123 20.05 7.94 -7.03
C VAL A 123 18.64 8.45 -6.76
N GLN A 124 18.15 9.43 -7.52
CA GLN A 124 16.90 10.13 -7.27
C GLN A 124 15.68 9.19 -7.26
N ALA A 125 15.62 8.24 -8.21
CA ALA A 125 14.56 7.24 -8.26
C ALA A 125 14.59 6.27 -7.07
N ALA A 126 15.79 5.90 -6.60
CA ALA A 126 15.96 5.06 -5.42
C ALA A 126 15.54 5.79 -4.14
N GLU A 127 15.96 7.05 -3.99
CA GLU A 127 15.56 7.91 -2.89
C GLU A 127 14.03 8.12 -2.84
N SER A 128 13.42 8.47 -3.98
CA SER A 128 11.95 8.61 -4.07
C SER A 128 11.24 7.30 -3.73
N SER A 129 11.72 6.17 -4.25
CA SER A 129 11.15 4.85 -3.94
C SER A 129 11.25 4.52 -2.44
N SER A 130 12.37 4.81 -1.79
CA SER A 130 12.56 4.61 -0.35
C SER A 130 11.59 5.45 0.48
N ILE A 131 11.40 6.71 0.11
CA ILE A 131 10.44 7.61 0.77
C ILE A 131 9.01 7.05 0.68
N HIS A 132 8.58 6.61 -0.51
CA HIS A 132 7.23 6.08 -0.68
C HIS A 132 7.05 4.74 0.05
N LEU A 133 8.05 3.85 0.04
CA LEU A 133 8.04 2.61 0.82
C LEU A 133 7.94 2.87 2.33
N GLN A 134 8.64 3.88 2.83
CA GLN A 134 8.54 4.28 4.24
C GLN A 134 7.15 4.83 4.57
N GLN A 135 6.58 5.67 3.71
CA GLN A 135 5.22 6.22 3.89
C GLN A 135 4.17 5.11 3.88
N ILE A 136 4.26 4.17 2.94
CA ILE A 136 3.39 2.99 2.88
C ILE A 136 3.53 2.17 4.18
N SER A 137 4.75 1.89 4.61
CA SER A 137 5.02 1.14 5.84
C SER A 137 4.44 1.81 7.09
N ASN A 138 4.55 3.14 7.19
CA ASN A 138 3.99 3.91 8.32
C ASN A 138 2.45 3.85 8.32
N LEU A 139 1.81 3.97 7.17
CA LEU A 139 0.36 3.85 7.03
C LEU A 139 -0.11 2.45 7.42
N ILE A 140 0.62 1.40 7.00
CA ILE A 140 0.27 0.01 7.32
C ILE A 140 0.46 -0.23 8.82
N ASN A 141 1.55 0.25 9.40
CA ASN A 141 1.81 0.15 10.83
C ASN A 141 0.69 0.78 11.67
N ALA A 142 0.28 2.00 11.31
CA ALA A 142 -0.85 2.67 11.95
C ALA A 142 -2.16 1.88 11.79
N SER A 143 -2.36 1.25 10.62
CA SER A 143 -3.55 0.40 10.37
C SER A 143 -3.54 -0.88 11.21
N LEU A 144 -2.38 -1.52 11.39
CA LEU A 144 -2.21 -2.69 12.26
C LEU A 144 -2.50 -2.33 13.73
N HIS A 145 -1.99 -1.21 14.20
CA HIS A 145 -2.29 -0.72 15.55
C HIS A 145 -3.78 -0.42 15.75
N GLN A 146 -4.47 0.15 14.75
CA GLN A 146 -5.91 0.43 14.83
C GLN A 146 -6.76 -0.84 15.02
N ILE A 147 -6.30 -1.99 14.51
CA ILE A 147 -6.99 -3.28 14.67
C ILE A 147 -6.37 -4.16 15.76
N SER A 148 -5.44 -3.61 16.57
CA SER A 148 -4.72 -4.34 17.62
C SER A 148 -4.03 -5.62 17.10
N ALA A 149 -3.53 -5.59 15.87
CA ALA A 149 -2.76 -6.68 15.29
C ALA A 149 -1.25 -6.46 15.52
N ASP A 150 -0.52 -7.56 15.68
CA ASP A 150 0.93 -7.54 15.83
C ASP A 150 1.61 -7.02 14.56
N VAL A 151 2.63 -6.20 14.76
CA VAL A 151 3.48 -5.67 13.70
C VAL A 151 4.63 -6.67 13.49
N PRO A 152 4.77 -7.25 12.29
CA PRO A 152 5.85 -8.20 12.02
C PRO A 152 7.23 -7.57 12.23
N GLN A 153 8.15 -8.32 12.83
CA GLN A 153 9.55 -7.93 12.89
C GLN A 153 10.19 -8.09 11.51
N SER A 154 11.02 -7.12 11.13
CA SER A 154 11.81 -7.18 9.89
C SER A 154 13.21 -7.72 10.21
N THR A 155 13.63 -8.76 9.49
CA THR A 155 15.01 -9.25 9.55
C THR A 155 15.81 -8.60 8.42
N PRO A 156 17.02 -8.07 8.69
CA PRO A 156 17.88 -7.54 7.64
C PRO A 156 18.17 -8.60 6.56
N PRO A 157 18.03 -8.27 5.27
CA PRO A 157 18.36 -9.19 4.20
C PRO A 157 19.88 -9.36 4.08
N SER A 158 20.32 -10.54 3.61
CA SER A 158 21.65 -10.66 3.02
C SER A 158 21.63 -9.96 1.67
N LEU A 159 22.53 -9.01 1.49
CA LEU A 159 22.63 -8.15 0.31
C LEU A 159 23.99 -8.41 -0.36
N PRO A 160 24.06 -8.42 -1.70
CA PRO A 160 25.31 -8.67 -2.40
C PRO A 160 26.26 -7.46 -2.32
N ASP A 161 27.56 -7.74 -2.38
CA ASP A 161 28.57 -6.70 -2.57
C ASP A 161 28.52 -6.19 -4.01
N VAL A 162 28.52 -4.86 -4.16
CA VAL A 162 28.48 -4.19 -5.47
C VAL A 162 29.68 -3.26 -5.56
N SER A 163 30.57 -3.56 -6.51
CA SER A 163 31.80 -2.79 -6.75
C SER A 163 31.86 -2.16 -8.13
N THR A 164 30.90 -2.44 -9.01
CA THR A 164 30.90 -1.91 -10.38
C THR A 164 29.58 -1.25 -10.74
N ALA A 165 29.63 -0.28 -11.66
CA ALA A 165 28.44 0.35 -12.20
C ALA A 165 27.53 -0.64 -12.94
N PHE A 166 28.11 -1.64 -13.58
CA PHE A 166 27.35 -2.69 -14.26
C PHE A 166 26.56 -3.54 -13.26
N ASP A 167 27.16 -3.94 -12.14
CA ASP A 167 26.45 -4.68 -11.09
C ASP A 167 25.31 -3.85 -10.49
N ALA A 168 25.59 -2.57 -10.18
CA ALA A 168 24.57 -1.64 -9.69
C ALA A 168 23.39 -1.49 -10.67
N LEU A 169 23.68 -1.36 -11.97
CA LEU A 169 22.65 -1.27 -13.01
C LEU A 169 21.81 -2.54 -13.08
N LYS A 170 22.46 -3.70 -13.03
CA LYS A 170 21.81 -5.01 -13.10
C LYS A 170 20.84 -5.24 -11.95
N PHE A 171 21.26 -4.92 -10.72
CA PHE A 171 20.37 -4.99 -9.56
C PHE A 171 19.28 -3.92 -9.60
N SER A 172 19.54 -2.75 -10.22
CA SER A 172 18.50 -1.74 -10.46
C SER A 172 17.40 -2.25 -11.37
N VAL A 173 17.75 -2.97 -12.45
CA VAL A 173 16.79 -3.59 -13.38
C VAL A 173 15.94 -4.64 -12.66
N GLU A 174 16.58 -5.56 -11.93
CA GLU A 174 15.85 -6.59 -11.20
C GLU A 174 14.91 -5.98 -10.15
N LEU A 175 15.41 -5.05 -9.34
CA LEU A 175 14.63 -4.41 -8.28
C LEU A 175 13.47 -3.60 -8.84
N SER A 176 13.65 -2.93 -9.99
CA SER A 176 12.59 -2.25 -10.73
C SER A 176 11.43 -3.20 -11.04
N GLY A 177 11.71 -4.30 -11.74
CA GLY A 177 10.67 -5.26 -12.13
C GLY A 177 9.96 -5.89 -10.92
N ARG A 178 10.72 -6.19 -9.85
CA ARG A 178 10.16 -6.75 -8.60
C ARG A 178 9.30 -5.73 -7.85
N LEU A 179 9.67 -4.45 -7.85
CA LEU A 179 8.87 -3.37 -7.27
C LEU A 179 7.60 -3.08 -8.08
N GLU A 180 7.64 -3.14 -9.41
CA GLU A 180 6.45 -3.00 -10.25
C GLU A 180 5.44 -4.13 -9.97
N ALA A 181 5.95 -5.36 -9.87
CA ALA A 181 5.20 -6.53 -9.44
C ALA A 181 4.56 -6.33 -8.05
N PHE A 182 5.33 -5.80 -7.09
CA PHE A 182 4.85 -5.46 -5.76
C PHE A 182 3.78 -4.38 -5.78
N CYS A 183 3.97 -3.28 -6.50
CA CYS A 183 3.01 -2.20 -6.57
C CYS A 183 1.67 -2.67 -7.18
N SER A 184 1.73 -3.46 -8.25
CA SER A 184 0.55 -4.06 -8.88
C SER A 184 -0.21 -4.97 -7.92
N TRP A 185 0.51 -5.82 -7.19
CA TRP A 185 -0.07 -6.70 -6.18
C TRP A 185 -0.66 -5.91 -5.02
N SER A 186 0.07 -4.94 -4.47
CA SER A 186 -0.37 -4.10 -3.35
C SER A 186 -1.67 -3.35 -3.68
N LYS A 187 -1.80 -2.78 -4.89
CA LYS A 187 -3.06 -2.16 -5.31
C LYS A 187 -4.23 -3.14 -5.33
N ARG A 188 -4.01 -4.37 -5.78
CA ARG A 188 -5.05 -5.41 -5.81
C ARG A 188 -5.45 -5.81 -4.39
N VAL A 189 -4.48 -6.00 -3.49
CA VAL A 189 -4.73 -6.30 -2.08
C VAL A 189 -5.51 -5.15 -1.43
N LEU A 190 -5.05 -3.91 -1.52
CA LEU A 190 -5.70 -2.76 -0.90
C LEU A 190 -7.15 -2.59 -1.38
N ARG A 191 -7.41 -2.74 -2.67
CA ARG A 191 -8.78 -2.70 -3.21
C ARG A 191 -9.64 -3.85 -2.72
N HIS A 192 -9.05 -5.03 -2.52
CA HIS A 192 -9.76 -6.16 -1.93
C HIS A 192 -10.09 -5.89 -0.45
N LEU A 193 -9.13 -5.38 0.33
CA LEU A 193 -9.33 -5.00 1.72
C LEU A 193 -10.39 -3.91 1.88
N GLN A 194 -10.44 -2.93 0.97
CA GLN A 194 -11.52 -1.93 0.95
C GLN A 194 -12.89 -2.57 0.82
N ARG A 195 -13.04 -3.63 0.00
CA ARG A 195 -14.32 -4.36 -0.13
C ARG A 195 -14.65 -5.16 1.13
N LEU A 196 -13.66 -5.86 1.70
CA LEU A 196 -13.84 -6.61 2.94
C LEU A 196 -14.23 -5.71 4.12
N SER A 197 -13.65 -4.51 4.18
CA SER A 197 -13.95 -3.51 5.22
C SER A 197 -15.18 -2.65 4.90
N HIS A 198 -15.96 -3.00 3.87
CA HIS A 198 -17.19 -2.29 3.45
C HIS A 198 -16.98 -0.78 3.21
N CYS A 199 -15.81 -0.41 2.69
CA CYS A 199 -15.50 0.98 2.37
C CYS A 199 -16.40 1.50 1.25
N PRO A 200 -16.80 2.79 1.30
CA PRO A 200 -17.55 3.40 0.21
C PRO A 200 -16.74 3.35 -1.09
N LYS A 201 -17.44 3.12 -2.21
CA LYS A 201 -16.83 3.20 -3.54
C LYS A 201 -16.59 4.66 -3.88
N HIS A 202 -15.35 5.01 -4.21
CA HIS A 202 -14.98 6.28 -4.82
C HIS A 202 -14.88 6.12 -6.33
#